data_AF-A0A2M8H3B5-F1
#
_entry.id   AF-A0A2M8H3B5-F1
#
_cell.length_a   1.000
_cell.length_b   1.000
_cell.length_c   1.000
_cell.angle_alpha   90.00
_cell.angle_beta   90.00
_cell.angle_gamma   90.00
#
_symmetry.space_group_name_H-M   'P 1'
#
loop_
_entity.id
_entity.type
_entity.pdbx_description
1 polymer ?
#
loop_
_entity_poly.entity_id
_entity_poly.type
_entity_poly.pdbx_seq_one_letter_code
_entity_poly.pdbx_strand_id
1 'polypeptide(L)'
;MTLRANRTRSSRSNTSSPAKRNPGKYAVKRKKKNIKPPVSAENRKVIVFNKPFDTLSQFTDGEGRKTLADYIPVKDVYAAGRLDRDSEGLMVLTNDGILQAKLTQPSSKSPKTYWVQVEGIPSESDLDKLRKGIELKDGMTLPARVDIIPQPEVWDRDPPVRFRAAIPTTWLAVTIIEGRNRQVRRMTAHIGFPTLRLIRYSIGDISLNDLSPGEWREIHL
;
A
#
# COMPACT_ATOMS: atom_id res chain seq x y z
N MET A 1 80.47 -10.37 -4.89
CA MET A 1 81.56 -9.37 -4.85
C MET A 1 80.92 -8.02 -5.15
N THR A 2 80.88 -6.98 -4.31
CA THR A 2 81.70 -6.62 -3.15
C THR A 2 81.00 -5.49 -2.36
N LEU A 3 80.86 -5.70 -1.03
CA LEU A 3 81.04 -4.79 0.13
C LEU A 3 80.53 -3.32 0.08
N ARG A 4 79.66 -2.94 1.05
CA ARG A 4 79.91 -2.15 2.30
C ARG A 4 79.81 -0.62 2.14
N ALA A 5 78.87 0.01 2.86
CA ALA A 5 79.06 0.82 4.10
C ALA A 5 79.55 2.26 3.80
N ASN A 6 79.19 3.35 4.48
CA ASN A 6 78.77 3.59 5.87
C ASN A 6 78.33 5.08 6.01
N ARG A 7 77.44 5.40 6.98
CA ARG A 7 77.40 6.57 7.92
C ARG A 7 77.55 8.02 7.37
N THR A 8 77.00 9.13 7.88
CA THR A 8 76.13 9.58 9.00
C THR A 8 76.03 11.12 8.87
N ARG A 9 74.89 11.77 9.18
CA ARG A 9 74.77 12.91 10.14
C ARG A 9 73.39 13.59 10.08
N SER A 10 72.65 13.47 11.18
CA SER A 10 71.95 14.51 11.96
C SER A 10 71.58 15.85 11.28
N SER A 11 70.29 16.19 11.28
CA SER A 11 69.79 17.41 11.95
C SER A 11 68.28 17.32 12.27
N ARG A 12 67.90 17.99 13.36
CA ARG A 12 66.61 17.97 14.07
C ARG A 12 65.44 18.56 13.24
N SER A 13 64.22 18.08 13.46
CA SER A 13 63.08 18.97 13.78
C SER A 13 61.81 18.22 14.25
N ASN A 14 61.24 18.76 15.32
CA ASN A 14 59.85 18.81 15.75
C ASN A 14 59.01 17.52 15.92
N THR A 15 58.94 17.16 17.19
CA THR A 15 57.76 16.64 17.90
C THR A 15 56.43 17.28 17.45
N SER A 16 55.46 16.46 17.06
CA SER A 16 54.05 16.71 17.38
C SER A 16 53.33 15.37 17.57
N SER A 17 52.85 15.15 18.80
CA SER A 17 52.02 13.99 19.16
C SER A 17 50.63 14.11 18.52
N PRO A 18 49.98 13.01 18.10
CA PRO A 18 48.60 13.08 17.66
C PRO A 18 47.68 13.25 18.88
N ALA A 19 46.97 14.37 18.92
CA ALA A 19 46.01 14.68 19.97
C ALA A 19 44.88 13.64 20.02
N LYS A 20 44.73 12.97 21.17
CA LYS A 20 43.60 12.10 21.49
C LYS A 20 42.31 12.92 21.48
N ARG A 21 41.41 12.67 20.52
CA ARG A 21 40.05 13.22 20.52
C ARG A 21 39.20 12.53 21.59
N ASN A 22 38.79 13.29 22.60
CA ASN A 22 37.75 12.91 23.56
C ASN A 22 36.40 12.75 22.86
N PRO A 23 35.65 11.64 23.03
CA PRO A 23 34.27 11.60 22.59
C PRO A 23 33.42 12.37 23.60
N GLY A 24 33.08 13.62 23.25
CA GLY A 24 32.13 14.42 24.01
C GLY A 24 30.78 13.70 24.11
N LYS A 25 30.29 13.55 25.34
CA LYS A 25 28.97 13.02 25.69
C LYS A 25 27.86 13.91 25.14
N TYR A 26 27.50 13.75 23.87
CA TYR A 26 26.22 14.24 23.36
C TYR A 26 25.15 13.18 23.58
N ALA A 27 24.61 13.13 24.79
CA ALA A 27 23.39 12.39 25.06
C ALA A 27 22.24 13.09 24.32
N VAL A 28 21.86 12.58 23.15
CA VAL A 28 20.63 13.00 22.47
C VAL A 28 19.47 12.69 23.39
N LYS A 29 18.88 13.72 24.01
CA LYS A 29 17.65 13.61 24.82
C LYS A 29 16.55 13.05 23.90
N ARG A 30 16.30 11.74 23.95
CA ARG A 30 15.11 11.13 23.32
C ARG A 30 13.88 11.79 23.95
N LYS A 31 13.17 12.63 23.18
CA LYS A 31 11.82 13.10 23.56
C LYS A 31 10.98 11.85 23.86
N LYS A 32 10.43 11.75 25.08
CA LYS A 32 9.44 10.72 25.42
C LYS A 32 8.34 10.83 24.37
N LYS A 33 8.14 9.77 23.57
CA LYS A 33 6.98 9.70 22.68
C LYS A 33 5.74 9.77 23.57
N ASN A 34 4.91 10.79 23.41
CA ASN A 34 3.56 10.77 23.96
C ASN A 34 2.81 9.66 23.23
N ILE A 35 2.78 8.48 23.83
CA ILE A 35 1.97 7.36 23.35
C ILE A 35 0.54 7.72 23.77
N LYS A 36 -0.33 8.07 22.80
CA LYS A 36 -1.76 8.21 23.07
C LYS A 36 -2.24 6.90 23.71
N PRO A 37 -3.02 6.94 24.81
CA PRO A 37 -3.59 5.73 25.38
C PRO A 37 -4.42 4.99 24.32
N PRO A 38 -4.46 3.64 24.35
CA PRO A 38 -5.27 2.87 23.43
C PRO A 38 -6.74 3.29 23.52
N VAL A 39 -7.40 3.39 22.37
CA VAL A 39 -8.83 3.70 22.30
C VAL A 39 -9.61 2.53 22.88
N SER A 40 -10.49 2.81 23.84
CA SER A 40 -11.36 1.78 24.41
C SER A 40 -12.42 1.33 23.40
N ALA A 41 -12.94 0.11 23.56
CA ALA A 41 -13.84 -0.49 22.56
C ALA A 41 -15.10 0.37 22.33
N GLU A 42 -15.63 0.97 23.39
CA GLU A 42 -16.80 1.85 23.36
C GLU A 42 -16.56 3.19 22.64
N ASN A 43 -15.30 3.64 22.54
CA ASN A 43 -14.91 4.87 21.85
C ASN A 43 -14.31 4.61 20.46
N ARG A 44 -14.18 3.33 20.07
CA ARG A 44 -13.62 2.96 18.77
C ARG A 44 -14.64 3.27 17.68
N LYS A 45 -14.19 4.06 16.70
CA LYS A 45 -14.91 4.31 15.46
C LYS A 45 -14.30 3.48 14.35
N VAL A 46 -15.13 2.77 13.60
CA VAL A 46 -14.71 2.05 12.40
C VAL A 46 -15.67 2.38 11.27
N ILE A 47 -15.15 3.04 10.24
CA ILE A 47 -15.92 3.42 9.07
C ILE A 47 -15.53 2.51 7.91
N VAL A 48 -16.54 1.95 7.26
CA VAL A 48 -16.42 1.33 5.94
C VAL A 48 -16.86 2.35 4.91
N PHE A 49 -15.96 2.72 4.01
CA PHE A 49 -16.17 3.73 2.98
C PHE A 49 -16.01 3.11 1.60
N ASN A 50 -16.98 3.35 0.70
CA ASN A 50 -16.82 3.04 -0.70
C ASN A 50 -16.16 4.23 -1.40
N LYS A 51 -14.83 4.20 -1.52
CA LYS A 51 -14.05 5.27 -2.13
C LYS A 51 -14.35 5.39 -3.63
N PRO A 52 -14.85 6.54 -4.13
CA PRO A 52 -15.04 6.76 -5.55
C PRO A 52 -13.73 6.78 -6.34
N PHE A 53 -13.85 6.63 -7.66
CA PHE A 53 -12.75 6.89 -8.58
C PHE A 53 -12.27 8.34 -8.45
N ASP A 54 -11.03 8.58 -8.86
CA ASP A 54 -10.39 9.90 -8.86
C ASP A 54 -10.38 10.65 -7.50
N THR A 55 -10.30 9.88 -6.42
CA THR A 55 -10.27 10.41 -5.04
C THR A 55 -8.98 9.98 -4.35
N LEU A 56 -8.34 10.85 -3.57
CA LEU A 56 -7.14 10.51 -2.81
C LEU A 56 -7.48 9.79 -1.48
N SER A 57 -6.63 8.84 -1.09
CA SER A 57 -6.71 8.14 0.21
C SER A 57 -6.11 8.95 1.38
N GLN A 58 -6.45 10.23 1.49
CA GLN A 58 -5.98 11.15 2.53
C GLN A 58 -7.00 12.28 2.72
N PHE A 59 -6.94 13.00 3.85
CA PHE A 59 -7.87 14.09 4.19
C PHE A 59 -7.40 15.48 3.76
N THR A 60 -6.14 15.61 3.37
CA THR A 60 -5.56 16.89 2.96
C THR A 60 -5.00 16.77 1.55
N ASP A 61 -5.20 17.78 0.73
CA ASP A 61 -4.61 17.88 -0.60
C ASP A 61 -3.90 19.23 -0.79
N GLY A 62 -2.92 19.25 -1.70
CA GLY A 62 -2.16 20.44 -2.08
C GLY A 62 -2.46 20.95 -3.49
N GLU A 63 -3.34 20.31 -4.26
CA GLU A 63 -3.49 20.54 -5.71
C GLU A 63 -4.96 20.54 -6.20
N GLY A 64 -5.95 20.71 -5.30
CA GLY A 64 -7.38 20.80 -5.64
C GLY A 64 -8.07 19.49 -6.07
N ARG A 65 -7.51 18.33 -5.73
CA ARG A 65 -8.07 17.00 -6.00
C ARG A 65 -9.08 16.59 -4.94
N LYS A 66 -10.03 15.71 -5.31
CA LYS A 66 -10.95 15.08 -4.34
C LYS A 66 -10.18 14.22 -3.33
N THR A 67 -10.63 14.24 -2.08
CA THR A 67 -10.01 13.61 -0.91
C THR A 67 -11.04 12.87 -0.08
N LEU A 68 -10.61 12.26 1.03
CA LEU A 68 -11.54 11.69 2.01
C LEU A 68 -12.39 12.76 2.72
N ALA A 69 -11.89 14.00 2.82
CA ALA A 69 -12.61 15.09 3.50
C ALA A 69 -13.89 15.51 2.77
N ASP A 70 -13.97 15.26 1.47
CA ASP A 70 -15.15 15.55 0.65
C ASP A 70 -16.33 14.62 0.94
N TYR A 71 -16.08 13.47 1.58
CA TYR A 71 -17.10 12.43 1.84
C TYR A 71 -17.27 12.09 3.32
N ILE A 72 -16.21 12.23 4.12
CA ILE A 72 -16.19 11.78 5.52
C ILE A 72 -16.18 12.98 6.47
N PRO A 73 -17.33 13.37 7.04
CA PRO A 73 -17.41 14.46 8.02
C PRO A 73 -16.93 14.03 9.42
N VAL A 74 -16.70 12.73 9.63
CA VAL A 74 -16.31 12.16 10.92
C VAL A 74 -14.89 12.60 11.29
N LYS A 75 -14.76 13.21 12.46
CA LYS A 75 -13.46 13.67 13.00
C LYS A 75 -12.68 12.53 13.64
N ASP A 76 -11.36 12.73 13.70
CA ASP A 76 -10.38 11.86 14.37
C ASP A 76 -10.30 10.42 13.85
N VAL A 77 -10.75 10.17 12.61
CA VAL A 77 -10.56 8.90 11.91
C VAL A 77 -9.47 9.03 10.86
N TYR A 78 -8.71 7.95 10.68
CA TYR A 78 -7.60 7.87 9.73
C TYR A 78 -7.74 6.64 8.86
N ALA A 79 -7.31 6.72 7.60
CA ALA A 79 -7.35 5.59 6.70
C ALA A 79 -6.50 4.41 7.23
N ALA A 80 -7.11 3.24 7.34
CA ALA A 80 -6.46 1.96 7.61
C ALA A 80 -6.00 1.32 6.30
N GLY A 81 -5.04 1.97 5.67
CA GLY A 81 -4.45 1.57 4.39
C GLY A 81 -4.81 2.55 3.29
N ARG A 82 -4.34 2.26 2.08
CA ARG A 82 -4.52 3.14 0.92
C ARG A 82 -5.14 2.37 -0.24
N LEU A 83 -5.95 3.07 -1.02
CA LEU A 83 -6.24 2.75 -2.41
C LEU A 83 -5.57 3.82 -3.29
N ASP A 84 -5.14 3.41 -4.48
CA ASP A 84 -4.66 4.38 -5.46
C ASP A 84 -5.79 5.33 -5.87
N ARG A 85 -5.43 6.52 -6.35
CA ARG A 85 -6.41 7.53 -6.80
C ARG A 85 -7.37 6.96 -7.85
N ASP A 86 -6.82 6.19 -8.78
CA ASP A 86 -7.51 5.54 -9.89
C ASP A 86 -8.15 4.19 -9.53
N SER A 87 -8.26 3.85 -8.23
CA SER A 87 -8.91 2.63 -7.75
C SER A 87 -10.14 2.98 -6.92
N GLU A 88 -11.11 2.09 -6.90
CA GLU A 88 -12.42 2.27 -6.26
C GLU A 88 -12.62 1.28 -5.12
N GLY A 89 -13.65 1.50 -4.31
CA GLY A 89 -14.16 0.49 -3.38
C GLY A 89 -13.66 0.64 -1.94
N LEU A 90 -13.66 -0.48 -1.23
CA LEU A 90 -13.63 -0.54 0.22
C LEU A 90 -12.37 0.08 0.82
N MET A 91 -12.57 1.06 1.67
CA MET A 91 -11.59 1.58 2.61
C MET A 91 -12.13 1.46 4.03
N VAL A 92 -11.25 1.09 4.95
CA VAL A 92 -11.54 1.19 6.38
C VAL A 92 -10.89 2.46 6.91
N LEU A 93 -11.61 3.24 7.70
CA LEU A 93 -11.07 4.35 8.47
C LEU A 93 -11.35 4.10 9.96
N THR A 94 -10.40 4.46 10.83
CA THR A 94 -10.57 4.26 12.27
C THR A 94 -9.78 5.27 13.08
N ASN A 95 -10.23 5.55 14.29
CA ASN A 95 -9.49 6.31 15.29
C ASN A 95 -8.53 5.43 16.13
N ASP A 96 -8.60 4.10 16.00
CA ASP A 96 -7.79 3.15 16.74
C ASP A 96 -6.52 2.75 15.95
N GLY A 97 -5.36 3.23 16.41
CA GLY A 97 -4.07 2.93 15.80
C GLY A 97 -3.66 1.46 15.85
N ILE A 98 -4.17 0.67 16.81
CA ILE A 98 -3.92 -0.78 16.88
C ILE A 98 -4.68 -1.49 15.77
N LEU A 99 -5.96 -1.17 15.59
CA LEU A 99 -6.77 -1.70 14.50
C LEU A 99 -6.20 -1.26 13.14
N GLN A 100 -5.82 0.01 13.02
CA GLN A 100 -5.16 0.54 11.83
C GLN A 100 -3.93 -0.31 11.47
N ALA A 101 -3.01 -0.51 12.42
CA ALA A 101 -1.82 -1.33 12.22
C ALA A 101 -2.17 -2.79 11.86
N LYS A 102 -3.17 -3.38 12.54
CA LYS A 102 -3.64 -4.74 12.25
C LYS A 102 -4.13 -4.88 10.80
N LEU A 103 -4.75 -3.86 10.23
CA LEU A 103 -5.27 -3.91 8.85
C LEU A 103 -4.20 -3.59 7.79
N THR A 104 -3.18 -2.79 8.15
CA THR A 104 -2.19 -2.29 7.18
C THR A 104 -0.85 -3.01 7.18
N GLN A 105 -0.45 -3.61 8.30
CA GLN A 105 0.87 -4.21 8.40
C GLN A 105 0.98 -5.42 7.46
N PRO A 106 2.09 -5.57 6.71
CA PRO A 106 2.29 -6.71 5.80
C PRO A 106 2.15 -8.07 6.48
N SER A 107 2.49 -8.15 7.77
CA SER A 107 2.38 -9.36 8.59
C SER A 107 0.95 -9.77 8.93
N SER A 108 -0.03 -8.87 8.80
CA SER A 108 -1.44 -9.15 9.13
C SER A 108 -2.06 -10.23 8.25
N LYS A 109 -1.54 -10.40 7.03
CA LYS A 109 -2.03 -11.34 6.01
C LYS A 109 -3.55 -11.25 5.77
N SER A 110 -4.20 -10.15 6.11
CA SER A 110 -5.65 -10.01 5.93
C SER A 110 -5.97 -10.06 4.43
N PRO A 111 -6.80 -11.00 3.96
CA PRO A 111 -7.11 -11.16 2.55
C PRO A 111 -7.85 -9.92 2.04
N LYS A 112 -7.50 -9.50 0.83
CA LYS A 112 -8.10 -8.35 0.16
C LYS A 112 -8.57 -8.84 -1.19
N THR A 113 -9.88 -8.87 -1.40
CA THR A 113 -10.47 -9.29 -2.67
C THR A 113 -10.76 -8.06 -3.52
N TYR A 114 -10.26 -8.09 -4.74
CA TYR A 114 -10.45 -7.06 -5.75
C TYR A 114 -11.27 -7.65 -6.89
N TRP A 115 -12.29 -6.90 -7.33
CA TRP A 115 -12.91 -7.12 -8.63
C TRP A 115 -12.16 -6.29 -9.66
N VAL A 116 -11.64 -6.99 -10.67
CA VAL A 116 -10.69 -6.46 -11.64
C VAL A 116 -11.26 -6.66 -13.03
N GLN A 117 -11.58 -5.57 -13.72
CA GLN A 117 -11.86 -5.63 -15.15
C GLN A 117 -10.53 -5.52 -15.90
N VAL A 118 -10.22 -6.51 -16.72
CA VAL A 118 -9.02 -6.53 -17.57
C VAL A 118 -9.39 -6.47 -19.05
N GLU A 119 -8.50 -5.92 -19.88
CA GLU A 119 -8.58 -6.13 -21.33
C GLU A 119 -8.30 -7.60 -21.67
N GLY A 120 -8.97 -8.13 -22.70
CA GLY A 120 -8.78 -9.49 -23.18
C GLY A 120 -9.55 -10.55 -22.39
N ILE A 121 -9.28 -11.81 -22.73
CA ILE A 121 -9.87 -13.00 -22.13
C ILE A 121 -8.71 -13.89 -21.64
N PRO A 122 -8.26 -13.73 -20.38
CA PRO A 122 -7.22 -14.59 -19.82
C PRO A 122 -7.62 -16.05 -19.86
N SER A 123 -6.73 -16.93 -20.29
CA SER A 123 -6.92 -18.38 -20.15
C SER A 123 -6.63 -18.84 -18.72
N GLU A 124 -7.12 -20.02 -18.33
CA GLU A 124 -6.77 -20.60 -17.02
C GLU A 124 -5.25 -20.74 -16.82
N SER A 125 -4.51 -21.04 -17.89
CA SER A 125 -3.04 -21.14 -17.81
C SER A 125 -2.34 -19.79 -17.59
N ASP A 126 -2.96 -18.68 -18.01
CA ASP A 126 -2.48 -17.35 -17.70
C ASP A 126 -2.75 -16.99 -16.23
N LEU A 127 -3.94 -17.32 -15.74
CA LEU A 127 -4.34 -17.08 -14.35
C LEU A 127 -3.51 -17.91 -13.37
N ASP A 128 -3.13 -19.14 -13.76
CA ASP A 128 -2.26 -20.01 -12.96
C ASP A 128 -0.91 -19.39 -12.63
N LYS A 129 -0.38 -18.50 -13.48
CA LYS A 129 0.84 -17.73 -13.18
C LYS A 129 0.62 -16.87 -11.95
N LEU A 130 -0.50 -16.14 -11.89
CA LEU A 130 -0.85 -15.32 -10.73
C LEU A 130 -1.11 -16.16 -9.48
N ARG A 131 -1.73 -17.33 -9.66
CA ARG A 131 -2.01 -18.27 -8.56
C ARG A 131 -0.74 -18.83 -7.94
N LYS A 132 0.33 -19.03 -8.71
CA LYS A 132 1.65 -19.48 -8.23
C LYS A 132 2.53 -18.35 -7.70
N GLY A 133 2.22 -17.11 -8.08
CA GLY A 133 3.05 -15.94 -7.82
C GLY A 133 3.99 -15.65 -9.00
N ILE A 134 4.27 -14.37 -9.22
CA ILE A 134 5.06 -13.88 -10.35
C ILE A 134 6.14 -12.91 -9.89
N GLU A 135 7.19 -12.77 -10.70
CA GLU A 135 8.26 -11.81 -10.44
C GLU A 135 7.87 -10.42 -10.94
N LEU A 136 7.74 -9.47 -10.01
CA LEU A 136 7.60 -8.06 -10.32
C LEU A 136 8.92 -7.33 -10.02
N LYS A 137 9.03 -6.05 -10.43
CA LYS A 137 10.24 -5.23 -10.24
C LYS A 137 10.77 -5.18 -8.79
N ASP A 138 9.88 -5.25 -7.80
CA ASP A 138 10.21 -5.25 -6.38
C ASP A 138 10.14 -6.66 -5.74
N GLY A 139 10.32 -7.71 -6.55
CA GLY A 139 10.44 -9.11 -6.12
C GLY A 139 9.21 -9.98 -6.39
N MET A 140 9.30 -11.26 -6.04
CA MET A 140 8.22 -12.24 -6.17
C MET A 140 6.98 -11.85 -5.38
N THR A 141 5.80 -11.97 -5.99
CA THR A 141 4.53 -11.88 -5.27
C THR A 141 4.27 -13.18 -4.50
N LEU A 142 3.51 -13.08 -3.42
CA LEU A 142 2.87 -14.24 -2.84
C LEU A 142 1.84 -14.83 -3.83
N PRO A 143 1.54 -16.13 -3.72
CA PRO A 143 0.39 -16.75 -4.38
C PRO A 143 -0.91 -15.96 -4.16
N ALA A 144 -1.68 -15.78 -5.23
CA ALA A 144 -2.99 -15.15 -5.17
C ALA A 144 -4.11 -16.17 -5.43
N ARG A 145 -5.31 -15.93 -4.92
CA ARG A 145 -6.50 -16.61 -5.43
C ARG A 145 -7.08 -15.78 -6.57
N VAL A 146 -7.32 -16.40 -7.72
CA VAL A 146 -7.81 -15.72 -8.91
C VAL A 146 -8.89 -16.56 -9.57
N ASP A 147 -10.08 -15.99 -9.69
CA ASP A 147 -11.26 -16.62 -10.29
C ASP A 147 -11.83 -15.69 -11.37
N ILE A 148 -12.24 -16.23 -12.53
CA ILE A 148 -13.06 -15.48 -13.50
C ILE A 148 -14.46 -15.34 -12.90
N ILE A 149 -15.02 -14.14 -12.96
CA ILE A 149 -16.38 -13.87 -12.46
C ILE A 149 -17.24 -13.25 -13.56
N PRO A 150 -18.58 -13.43 -13.52
CA PRO A 150 -19.49 -12.60 -14.31
C PRO A 150 -19.27 -11.12 -14.02
N GLN A 151 -19.69 -10.26 -14.94
CA GLN A 151 -19.70 -8.82 -14.69
C GLN A 151 -20.50 -8.54 -13.40
N PRO A 152 -19.89 -7.95 -12.37
CA PRO A 152 -20.59 -7.69 -11.12
C PRO A 152 -21.56 -6.53 -11.31
N GLU A 153 -22.66 -6.55 -10.56
CA GLU A 153 -23.55 -5.41 -10.42
C GLU A 153 -22.87 -4.36 -9.55
N VAL A 154 -22.24 -3.38 -10.20
CA VAL A 154 -21.56 -2.26 -9.55
C VAL A 154 -22.00 -0.97 -10.20
N TRP A 155 -21.85 0.13 -9.47
CA TRP A 155 -22.13 1.49 -9.94
C TRP A 155 -21.33 1.84 -11.22
N ASP A 156 -21.86 2.82 -11.95
CA ASP A 156 -21.15 3.42 -13.08
C ASP A 156 -19.94 4.24 -12.61
N ARG A 157 -18.85 4.16 -13.39
CA ARG A 157 -17.64 4.94 -13.11
C ARG A 157 -17.70 6.28 -13.83
N ASP A 158 -17.34 7.35 -13.12
CA ASP A 158 -17.11 8.68 -13.71
C ASP A 158 -15.62 9.09 -13.57
N PRO A 159 -14.90 9.39 -14.68
CA PRO A 159 -15.31 9.15 -16.06
C PRO A 159 -15.42 7.65 -16.38
N PRO A 160 -16.19 7.27 -17.42
CA PRO A 160 -16.37 5.88 -17.79
C PRO A 160 -15.04 5.18 -18.09
N VAL A 161 -15.04 3.86 -17.97
CA VAL A 161 -13.90 3.03 -18.37
C VAL A 161 -13.63 3.26 -19.84
N ARG A 162 -12.41 3.69 -20.18
CA ARG A 162 -11.96 3.73 -21.57
C ARG A 162 -11.57 2.32 -21.96
N PHE A 163 -12.22 1.77 -22.97
CA PHE A 163 -11.90 0.47 -23.54
C PHE A 163 -11.90 0.56 -25.06
N ARG A 164 -11.24 -0.41 -25.69
CA ARG A 164 -11.21 -0.54 -27.15
C ARG A 164 -12.37 -1.44 -27.55
N ALA A 165 -13.34 -0.92 -28.30
CA ALA A 165 -14.56 -1.66 -28.65
C ALA A 165 -14.30 -3.02 -29.33
N ALA A 166 -13.19 -3.15 -30.06
CA ALA A 166 -12.78 -4.39 -30.71
C ALA A 166 -12.10 -5.40 -29.77
N ILE A 167 -11.84 -5.05 -28.51
CA ILE A 167 -11.16 -5.90 -27.54
C ILE A 167 -12.14 -6.25 -26.41
N PRO A 168 -12.42 -7.55 -26.18
CA PRO A 168 -13.29 -7.97 -25.09
C PRO A 168 -12.67 -7.61 -23.73
N THR A 169 -13.50 -7.60 -22.69
CA THR A 169 -13.03 -7.43 -21.31
C THR A 169 -13.51 -8.58 -20.45
N THR A 170 -12.71 -8.95 -19.45
CA THR A 170 -13.05 -10.01 -18.50
C THR A 170 -13.00 -9.47 -17.08
N TRP A 171 -13.92 -9.92 -16.23
CA TRP A 171 -13.89 -9.64 -14.80
C TRP A 171 -13.23 -10.79 -14.04
N LEU A 172 -12.33 -10.43 -13.13
CA LEU A 172 -11.63 -11.34 -12.25
C LEU A 172 -11.89 -10.97 -10.79
N ALA A 173 -12.07 -11.96 -9.93
CA ALA A 173 -11.90 -11.81 -8.49
C ALA A 173 -10.46 -12.19 -8.13
N VAL A 174 -9.66 -11.21 -7.70
CA VAL A 174 -8.26 -11.40 -7.30
C VAL A 174 -8.14 -11.17 -5.80
N THR A 175 -7.78 -12.19 -5.03
CA THR A 175 -7.54 -12.09 -3.59
C THR A 175 -6.07 -12.22 -3.27
N ILE A 176 -5.52 -11.21 -2.59
CA ILE A 176 -4.13 -11.17 -2.13
C ILE A 176 -4.05 -10.91 -0.62
N ILE A 177 -3.00 -11.41 0.02
CA ILE A 177 -2.73 -11.22 1.46
C ILE A 177 -1.57 -10.25 1.74
N GLU A 178 -1.11 -9.56 0.71
CA GLU A 178 -0.11 -8.48 0.77
C GLU A 178 -0.68 -7.20 0.12
N GLY A 179 0.11 -6.12 0.08
CA GLY A 179 -0.35 -4.80 -0.35
C GLY A 179 0.76 -3.93 -0.90
N ARG A 180 1.47 -4.41 -1.93
CA ARG A 180 2.54 -3.64 -2.59
C ARG A 180 1.95 -2.56 -3.51
N ASN A 181 2.73 -1.52 -3.82
CA ASN A 181 2.26 -0.41 -4.66
C ASN A 181 1.70 -0.92 -6.00
N ARG A 182 0.46 -0.55 -6.34
CA ARG A 182 -0.23 -0.94 -7.59
C ARG A 182 -0.21 -2.43 -7.91
N GLN A 183 -0.11 -3.30 -6.91
CA GLN A 183 0.25 -4.71 -7.10
C GLN A 183 -0.65 -5.44 -8.09
N VAL A 184 -1.98 -5.41 -7.90
CA VAL A 184 -2.94 -6.11 -8.77
C VAL A 184 -2.85 -5.64 -10.23
N ARG A 185 -2.66 -4.32 -10.44
CA ARG A 185 -2.50 -3.75 -11.80
C ARG A 185 -1.22 -4.23 -12.47
N ARG A 186 -0.12 -4.29 -11.70
CA ARG A 186 1.16 -4.80 -12.20
C ARG A 186 1.10 -6.29 -12.48
N MET A 187 0.39 -7.05 -11.65
CA MET A 187 0.23 -8.49 -11.81
C MET A 187 -0.52 -8.83 -13.11
N THR A 188 -1.69 -8.24 -13.31
CA THR A 188 -2.51 -8.49 -14.51
C THR A 188 -1.83 -7.99 -15.78
N ALA A 189 -1.17 -6.83 -15.74
CA ALA A 189 -0.36 -6.35 -16.87
C ALA A 189 0.83 -7.28 -17.20
N HIS A 190 1.47 -7.87 -16.18
CA HIS A 190 2.61 -8.78 -16.38
C HIS A 190 2.22 -10.05 -17.14
N ILE A 191 1.00 -10.56 -16.93
CA ILE A 191 0.48 -11.71 -17.70
C ILE A 191 -0.17 -11.32 -19.03
N GLY A 192 -0.09 -10.04 -19.43
CA GLY A 192 -0.58 -9.57 -20.73
C GLY A 192 -2.00 -8.99 -20.75
N PHE A 193 -2.65 -8.82 -19.59
CA PHE A 193 -4.06 -8.38 -19.50
C PHE A 193 -4.18 -7.13 -18.62
N PRO A 194 -3.89 -5.93 -19.14
CA PRO A 194 -3.92 -4.69 -18.34
C PRO A 194 -5.25 -4.43 -17.63
N THR A 195 -5.20 -3.97 -16.39
CA THR A 195 -6.39 -3.59 -15.62
C THR A 195 -7.02 -2.29 -16.12
N LEU A 196 -8.29 -2.35 -16.49
CA LEU A 196 -9.15 -1.22 -16.86
C LEU A 196 -9.87 -0.60 -15.66
N ARG A 197 -10.41 -1.44 -14.77
CA ARG A 197 -11.15 -1.03 -13.56
C ARG A 197 -10.73 -1.91 -12.39
N LEU A 198 -10.57 -1.30 -11.22
CA LEU A 198 -10.13 -1.98 -10.00
C LEU A 198 -10.97 -1.53 -8.82
N ILE A 199 -11.78 -2.44 -8.28
CA ILE A 199 -12.64 -2.20 -7.14
C ILE A 199 -12.19 -3.14 -6.02
N ARG A 200 -11.76 -2.60 -4.87
CA ARG A 200 -11.56 -3.47 -3.70
C ARG A 200 -12.91 -3.77 -3.09
N TYR A 201 -13.36 -5.02 -3.21
CA TYR A 201 -14.66 -5.43 -2.70
C TYR A 201 -14.65 -5.74 -1.21
N SER A 202 -13.57 -6.35 -0.71
CA SER A 202 -13.47 -6.75 0.70
C SER A 202 -12.06 -6.68 1.29
N ILE A 203 -12.01 -6.61 2.62
CA ILE A 203 -10.82 -6.81 3.46
C ILE A 203 -11.22 -7.73 4.62
N GLY A 204 -10.68 -8.94 4.68
CA GLY A 204 -11.12 -9.95 5.64
C GLY A 204 -12.62 -10.19 5.50
N ASP A 205 -13.33 -10.13 6.63
CA ASP A 205 -14.78 -10.31 6.70
C ASP A 205 -15.59 -9.04 6.40
N ILE A 206 -14.92 -7.92 6.10
CA ILE A 206 -15.56 -6.63 5.80
C ILE A 206 -15.69 -6.47 4.30
N SER A 207 -16.92 -6.31 3.80
CA SER A 207 -17.26 -6.12 2.39
C SER A 207 -18.05 -4.83 2.13
N LEU A 208 -18.06 -4.40 0.87
CA LEU A 208 -18.84 -3.23 0.42
C LEU A 208 -20.35 -3.46 0.55
N ASN A 209 -20.83 -4.67 0.25
CA ASN A 209 -22.25 -4.97 0.17
C ASN A 209 -22.99 -3.97 -0.75
N ASP A 210 -23.98 -3.29 -0.20
CA ASP A 210 -24.90 -2.35 -0.84
C ASP A 210 -24.41 -0.88 -0.82
N LEU A 211 -23.20 -0.63 -0.31
CA LEU A 211 -22.68 0.73 -0.15
C LEU A 211 -22.33 1.38 -1.50
N SER A 212 -23.00 2.48 -1.87
CA SER A 212 -22.75 3.20 -3.12
C SER A 212 -21.49 4.07 -3.05
N PRO A 213 -20.91 4.51 -4.19
CA PRO A 213 -19.73 5.36 -4.18
C PRO A 213 -19.93 6.63 -3.37
N GLY A 214 -18.96 6.96 -2.52
CA GLY A 214 -19.01 8.15 -1.68
C GLY A 214 -19.78 7.92 -0.38
N GLU A 215 -20.56 6.84 -0.30
CA GLU A 215 -21.24 6.46 0.93
C GLU A 215 -20.28 5.75 1.88
N TRP A 216 -20.61 5.88 3.16
CA TRP A 216 -19.92 5.22 4.24
C TRP A 216 -20.92 4.77 5.30
N ARG A 217 -20.51 3.77 6.07
CA ARG A 217 -21.23 3.31 7.26
C ARG A 217 -20.27 3.09 8.41
N GLU A 218 -20.72 3.36 9.62
CA GLU A 218 -20.00 2.97 10.83
C GLU A 218 -20.36 1.53 11.20
N ILE A 219 -19.36 0.76 11.64
CA ILE A 219 -19.50 -0.63 12.09
C ILE A 219 -18.84 -0.81 13.45
N HIS A 220 -19.22 -1.87 14.15
CA HIS A 220 -18.59 -2.29 15.41
C HIS A 220 -17.74 -3.55 15.18
N LEU A 221 -16.51 -3.55 15.70
CA LEU A 221 -15.52 -4.64 15.63
C LEU A 221 -14.90 -4.94 16.99
#